data_AF-A0A0B7BTL5-F1
#
_entry.id   AF-A0A0B7BTL5-F1
#
_cell.length_a   1.000
_cell.length_b   1.000
_cell.length_c   1.000
_cell.angle_alpha   90.00
_cell.angle_beta   90.00
_cell.angle_gamma   90.00
#
_symmetry.space_group_name_H-M   'P 1'
#
loop_
_entity.id
_entity.type
_entity.pdbx_description
1 polymer ?
#
loop_
_entity_poly.entity_id
_entity_poly.type
_entity_poly.pdbx_seq_one_letter_code
_entity_poly.pdbx_strand_id
1 'polypeptide(L)' 'VHITASRNLIDFIVNNETAKVILNYTRLIEIPDETFFTMLNANPKLGIKGTYTGHQDSCDKRLFMTRYKMWY' A
#
# COMPACT_ATOMS: atom_id res chain seq x y z
N VAL A 1 4.60 -6.85 -6.91
CA VAL A 1 3.20 -6.58 -6.45
C VAL A 1 2.34 -5.82 -7.49
N HIS A 2 1.00 -5.94 -7.45
CA HIS A 2 0.05 -5.17 -8.26
C HIS A 2 -1.01 -4.53 -7.35
N ILE A 3 -1.31 -3.26 -7.57
CA ILE A 3 -2.21 -2.47 -6.72
C ILE A 3 -3.22 -1.67 -7.54
N THR A 4 -4.44 -1.59 -7.03
CA THR A 4 -5.43 -0.57 -7.42
C THR A 4 -5.33 0.57 -6.40
N ALA A 5 -4.96 1.76 -6.85
CA ALA A 5 -4.70 2.91 -5.98
C ALA A 5 -5.76 3.99 -6.17
N SER A 6 -6.15 4.66 -5.09
CA SER A 6 -6.98 5.87 -5.15
C SER A 6 -6.12 7.07 -5.59
N ARG A 7 -6.75 8.10 -6.18
CA ARG A 7 -6.07 9.37 -6.49
C ARG A 7 -5.42 10.00 -5.26
N ASN A 8 -6.05 9.88 -4.08
CA ASN A 8 -5.53 10.42 -2.83
C ASN A 8 -4.25 9.69 -2.38
N LEU A 9 -4.15 8.38 -2.63
CA LEU A 9 -2.91 7.64 -2.37
C LEU A 9 -1.78 8.12 -3.28
N ILE A 10 -2.06 8.34 -4.56
CA ILE A 10 -1.05 8.88 -5.50
C ILE A 10 -0.63 10.29 -5.10
N ASP A 11 -1.57 11.16 -4.74
CA ASP A 11 -1.28 12.50 -4.26
C ASP A 11 -0.39 12.49 -3.01
N PHE A 12 -0.69 11.63 -2.04
CA PHE A 12 0.15 11.43 -0.87
C PHE A 12 1.57 10.97 -1.24
N ILE A 13 1.70 10.02 -2.16
CA ILE A 13 3.01 9.50 -2.59
C ILE A 13 3.87 10.60 -3.22
N VAL A 14 3.28 11.46 -4.05
CA VAL A 14 4.00 12.50 -4.79
C VAL A 14 4.33 13.69 -3.88
N ASN A 15 3.40 14.08 -3.01
CA ASN A 15 3.45 15.38 -2.32
C ASN A 15 3.81 15.30 -0.83
N ASN A 16 3.84 14.13 -0.19
CA ASN A 16 4.10 14.01 1.24
C ASN A 16 5.56 13.64 1.58
N GLU A 17 6.15 14.29 2.58
CA GLU A 17 7.52 13.98 3.04
C GLU A 17 7.63 12.59 3.66
N THR A 18 6.61 12.13 4.38
CA THR A 18 6.57 10.78 4.97
C THR A 18 6.67 9.72 3.87
N ALA A 19 5.99 9.93 2.74
CA ALA A 19 6.09 9.02 1.60
C ALA A 19 7.52 8.97 1.02
N LYS A 20 8.22 10.11 0.96
CA LYS A 20 9.63 10.16 0.51
C LYS A 20 10.56 9.43 1.47
N VAL A 21 10.35 9.58 2.79
CA VAL A 21 11.12 8.86 3.81
C VAL A 21 10.90 7.36 3.68
N ILE A 22 9.65 6.92 3.56
CA ILE A 22 9.30 5.51 3.36
C ILE A 22 9.89 4.99 2.05
N LEU A 23 9.88 5.77 0.98
CA LEU A 23 10.48 5.41 -0.31
C LEU A 23 12.00 5.20 -0.17
N ASN A 24 12.70 6.13 0.47
CA ASN A 24 14.14 6.01 0.68
C ASN A 24 14.51 4.82 1.56
N TYR A 25 13.72 4.55 2.60
CA TYR A 25 13.88 3.35 3.42
C TYR A 25 13.67 2.06 2.61
N THR A 26 12.56 1.97 1.87
CA THR A 26 12.20 0.77 1.10
C THR A 26 13.12 0.51 -0.09
N ARG A 27 13.88 1.50 -0.57
CA ARG A 27 14.90 1.26 -1.61
C ARG A 27 16.05 0.35 -1.16
N LEU A 28 16.23 0.14 0.14
CA LEU A 28 17.35 -0.61 0.70
C LEU A 28 17.00 -2.08 1.01
N ILE A 29 15.74 -2.49 0.83
CA ILE A 29 15.29 -3.85 1.12
C ILE A 29 15.28 -4.73 -0.14
N GLU A 30 15.25 -6.04 0.07
CA GLU A 30 15.32 -7.06 -1.00
C GLU A 30 14.15 -6.99 -2.00
N ILE A 31 12.93 -6.74 -1.50
CA ILE A 31 11.71 -6.73 -2.32
C ILE A 31 10.94 -5.40 -2.13
N PRO A 32 11.43 -4.30 -2.73
CA PRO A 32 10.91 -2.96 -2.50
C PRO A 32 9.48 -2.77 -3.04
N ASP A 33 9.17 -3.37 -4.18
CA ASP A 33 7.88 -3.22 -4.86
C ASP A 33 6.74 -3.91 -4.10
N GLU A 34 7.04 -4.98 -3.36
CA GLU A 34 6.07 -5.67 -2.52
C GLU A 34 5.86 -5.02 -1.15
N THR A 35 6.74 -4.08 -0.77
CA THR A 35 6.73 -3.47 0.56
C THR A 35 6.26 -2.02 0.54
N PHE A 36 6.69 -1.20 -0.42
CA PHE A 36 6.40 0.24 -0.42
C PHE A 36 4.89 0.52 -0.48
N PHE A 37 4.19 -0.05 -1.47
CA PHE A 37 2.77 0.19 -1.67
C PHE A 37 1.90 -0.47 -0.59
N THR A 38 2.29 -1.65 -0.12
CA THR A 38 1.56 -2.38 0.93
C THR A 38 1.68 -1.64 2.26
N MET A 39 2.85 -1.13 2.60
CA MET A 39 3.08 -0.35 3.83
C MET A 39 2.25 0.93 3.85
N LEU A 40 2.16 1.66 2.74
CA LEU A 40 1.32 2.87 2.66
C LEU A 40 -0.17 2.52 2.73
N ASN A 41 -0.61 1.49 2.00
CA ASN A 41 -2.03 1.15 1.88
C ASN A 41 -2.60 0.47 3.15
N ALA A 42 -1.75 -0.20 3.94
CA ALA A 42 -2.13 -0.93 5.14
C ALA A 42 -1.89 -0.15 6.45
N ASN A 43 -1.42 1.09 6.39
CA ASN A 43 -1.12 1.88 7.58
C ASN A 43 -2.23 2.92 7.88
N PRO A 44 -3.13 2.63 8.84
CA PRO A 44 -4.23 3.54 9.16
C PRO A 44 -3.77 4.86 9.78
N LYS A 45 -2.56 4.91 10.37
CA LYS A 45 -2.01 6.13 10.97
C LYS A 45 -1.65 7.20 9.95
N LEU A 46 -1.50 6.83 8.68
CA LEU A 46 -1.25 7.79 7.59
C LEU A 46 -2.52 8.55 7.18
N GLY A 47 -3.70 8.06 7.56
CA GLY A 47 -4.98 8.76 7.31
C GLY A 47 -5.33 8.97 5.83
N ILE A 48 -4.74 8.19 4.93
CA ILE A 48 -4.90 8.39 3.48
C ILE A 48 -6.28 7.89 3.05
N LYS A 49 -7.09 8.78 2.46
CA LYS A 49 -8.44 8.44 2.00
C LYS A 49 -8.42 7.32 0.94
N GLY A 50 -9.20 6.26 1.19
CA GLY A 50 -9.28 5.09 0.32
C GLY A 50 -8.23 4.01 0.61
N THR A 51 -7.45 4.16 1.68
CA THR A 51 -6.57 3.10 2.22
C THR A 51 -7.22 2.40 3.41
N TYR A 52 -6.53 1.41 3.97
CA TYR A 52 -7.01 0.65 5.12
C TYR A 52 -7.22 1.53 6.36
N THR A 53 -8.38 1.40 7.00
CA THR A 53 -8.80 2.22 8.15
C THR A 53 -8.50 1.59 9.51
N GLY A 54 -7.81 0.44 9.56
CA GLY A 54 -7.40 -0.20 10.82
C GLY A 54 -8.44 -1.17 11.39
N HIS A 55 -9.64 -1.25 10.81
CA HIS A 55 -10.64 -2.26 11.17
C HIS A 55 -10.50 -3.44 10.21
N GLN A 56 -10.06 -4.57 10.74
CA GLN A 56 -9.84 -5.77 9.96
C GLN A 56 -11.17 -6.48 9.74
N ASP A 57 -11.75 -6.31 8.56
CA ASP A 57 -12.46 -7.45 7.98
C ASP A 57 -11.37 -8.48 7.67
N SER A 58 -11.49 -9.67 8.25
CA SER A 58 -10.56 -10.79 8.14
C SER A 58 -9.96 -10.90 6.72
N CYS A 59 -8.69 -11.31 6.57
CA CYS A 59 -8.03 -11.38 5.25
C CYS A 59 -8.83 -12.21 4.22
N ASP A 60 -9.59 -13.19 4.71
CA ASP A 60 -10.57 -14.04 4.04
C ASP A 60 -11.84 -13.31 3.54
N LYS A 61 -12.18 -12.15 4.11
CA LYS A 61 -13.34 -11.32 3.71
C LYS A 61 -12.97 -10.19 2.74
N ARG A 62 -11.69 -9.90 2.58
CA ARG A 62 -11.23 -8.80 1.72
C ARG A 62 -11.11 -9.31 0.29
N LEU A 63 -12.06 -8.90 -0.57
CA LEU A 63 -11.98 -9.16 -2.00
C LEU A 63 -10.73 -8.48 -2.59
N PHE A 64 -9.68 -9.25 -2.88
CA PHE A 64 -8.52 -8.78 -3.60
C PHE A 64 -8.84 -8.71 -5.10
N MET A 65 -9.23 -7.53 -5.57
CA MET A 65 -9.54 -7.26 -6.98
C MET A 65 -8.40 -6.53 -7.71
N THR A 66 -7.15 -6.93 -7.51
CA THR A 66 -5.99 -6.30 -8.19
C THR A 66 -5.43 -7.17 -9.29
N ARG A 67 -5.12 -8.44 -9.01
CA ARG A 67 -4.56 -9.38 -9.99
C ARG A 67 -4.84 -10.82 -9.61
N TYR A 68 -5.33 -11.61 -10.56
CA TYR A 68 -5.36 -13.07 -10.45
C TYR A 68 -3.94 -13.64 -10.62
N LYS A 69 -3.54 -14.54 -9.71
CA LYS A 69 -2.27 -15.28 -9.77
C LYS A 69 -2.51 -16.73 -9.40
N MET A 70 -1.92 -17.64 -10.18
CA MET A 70 -1.78 -19.06 -9.89
C MET A 70 -0.29 -19.32 -9.70
N TRP A 71 0.10 -19.75 -8.50
CA TRP A 71 1.52 -19.94 -8.15
C TRP A 71 2.01 -21.37 -8.45
N TYR A 72 1.08 -22.31 -8.66
CA TYR A 72 1.31 -23.71 -9.02
C TYR A 72 0.23 -24.17 -9.98
#